data_AF-A0A3B0X6G8-F1
#
_entry.id   AF-A0A3B0X6G8-F1
#
_cell.length_a   1.000
_cell.length_b   1.000
_cell.length_c   1.000
_cell.angle_alpha   90.00
_cell.angle_beta   90.00
_cell.angle_gamma   90.00
#
_symmetry.space_group_name_H-M   'P 1'
#
loop_
_entity.id
_entity.type
_entity.pdbx_description
1 polymer ?
#
loop_
_entity_poly.entity_id
_entity_poly.type
_entity_poly.pdbx_seq_one_letter_code
_entity_poly.pdbx_strand_id
1 'polypeptide(L)'
;NNPIQREIVSQETRTSAARMLAKLGVVSEELNELWMHLSDDYFINHTPDEISWHSLILLDKDATLPKINARINQREEAEIFIYTPKNKQLFASIASTLEQLGLNIADAKINMTNNHFAINSFKVLEEDGSSPSEQYRMEEITDKLKSRLDLNNENHAQISNTKHLPSRAQKNFYVDTEIRFDQLVGNDITVLTIIATDRPGLLANIAQAFVECEILIHHAKIATAGEKALDSFYITDKNHNPLLDDSSMETLKLTLLKHLN
;
A
#
# COMPACT_ATOMS: atom_id res chain seq x y z
N ASN A 1 8.24 -8.54 21.84
CA ASN A 1 7.77 -9.09 20.56
C ASN A 1 7.91 -10.60 20.63
N ASN A 2 6.80 -11.31 20.90
CA ASN A 2 6.80 -12.76 21.15
C ASN A 2 6.14 -13.43 19.91
N PRO A 3 6.77 -14.37 19.21
CA PRO A 3 6.15 -15.06 18.06
C PRO A 3 4.78 -15.66 18.42
N ILE A 4 4.62 -16.11 19.66
CA ILE A 4 3.34 -16.59 20.21
C ILE A 4 2.28 -15.47 20.19
N GLN A 5 2.66 -14.22 20.48
CA GLN A 5 1.72 -13.09 20.45
C GLN A 5 1.26 -12.77 19.02
N ARG A 6 2.14 -12.86 18.02
CA ARG A 6 1.77 -12.63 16.61
C ARG A 6 0.82 -13.71 16.12
N GLU A 7 1.10 -14.96 16.45
CA GLU A 7 0.22 -16.10 16.12
C GLU A 7 -1.15 -15.94 16.78
N ILE A 8 -1.20 -15.57 18.07
CA ILE A 8 -2.46 -15.28 18.77
C ILE A 8 -3.25 -14.18 18.04
N VAL A 9 -2.62 -13.06 17.70
CA VAL A 9 -3.29 -11.95 17.00
C VAL A 9 -3.82 -12.41 15.63
N SER A 10 -3.02 -13.13 14.84
CA SER A 10 -3.46 -13.69 13.55
C SER A 10 -4.69 -14.58 13.72
N GLN A 11 -4.66 -15.51 14.67
CA GLN A 11 -5.75 -16.47 14.92
C GLN A 11 -7.02 -15.81 15.46
N GLU A 12 -6.89 -14.85 16.39
CA GLU A 12 -8.02 -14.09 16.94
C GLU A 12 -8.72 -13.28 15.84
N THR A 13 -7.94 -12.63 14.98
CA THR A 13 -8.44 -11.87 13.85
C THR A 13 -9.13 -12.76 12.82
N ARG A 14 -8.50 -13.89 12.43
CA ARG A 14 -9.10 -14.92 11.54
C ARG A 14 -10.44 -15.40 12.07
N THR A 15 -10.48 -15.79 13.34
CA THR A 15 -11.70 -16.29 14.00
C THR A 15 -12.81 -15.25 14.00
N SER A 16 -12.46 -13.98 14.25
CA SER A 16 -13.41 -12.88 14.25
C SER A 16 -13.98 -12.59 12.86
N ALA A 17 -13.13 -12.56 11.83
CA ALA A 17 -13.56 -12.38 10.45
C ALA A 17 -14.43 -13.57 9.96
N ALA A 18 -14.05 -14.81 10.30
CA ALA A 18 -14.80 -16.01 9.92
C ALA A 18 -16.21 -15.98 10.51
N ARG A 19 -16.35 -15.50 11.75
CA ARG A 19 -17.65 -15.31 12.40
C ARG A 19 -18.51 -14.26 11.69
N MET A 20 -17.90 -13.18 11.18
CA MET A 20 -18.61 -12.15 10.40
C MET A 20 -19.09 -12.72 9.06
N LEU A 21 -18.22 -13.42 8.35
CA LEU A 21 -18.52 -14.05 7.05
C LEU A 21 -19.57 -15.17 7.16
N ALA A 22 -19.53 -15.98 8.22
CA ALA A 22 -20.54 -17.01 8.48
C ALA A 22 -21.95 -16.41 8.65
N LYS A 23 -22.07 -15.24 9.28
CA LYS A 23 -23.36 -14.51 9.39
C LYS A 23 -23.88 -14.02 8.05
N LEU A 24 -22.99 -13.83 7.07
CA LEU A 24 -23.33 -13.45 5.68
C LEU A 24 -23.58 -14.69 4.79
N GLY A 25 -23.54 -15.90 5.35
CA GLY A 25 -23.81 -17.14 4.62
C GLY A 25 -22.61 -17.73 3.87
N VAL A 26 -21.39 -17.22 4.09
CA VAL A 26 -20.18 -17.76 3.46
C VAL A 26 -19.87 -19.15 4.02
N VAL A 27 -19.63 -20.10 3.13
CA VAL A 27 -19.32 -21.49 3.48
C VAL A 27 -17.88 -21.60 4.00
N SER A 28 -17.69 -22.31 5.11
CA SER A 28 -16.37 -22.44 5.75
C SER A 28 -15.31 -23.07 4.85
N GLU A 29 -15.69 -24.00 3.97
CA GLU A 29 -14.75 -24.69 3.08
C GLU A 29 -14.14 -23.72 2.06
N GLU A 30 -14.98 -22.94 1.36
CA GLU A 30 -14.53 -21.93 0.39
C GLU A 30 -13.67 -20.86 1.06
N LEU A 31 -14.01 -20.50 2.30
CA LEU A 31 -13.23 -19.54 3.08
C LEU A 31 -11.85 -20.08 3.46
N ASN A 32 -11.78 -21.35 3.89
CA ASN A 32 -10.52 -21.99 4.23
C ASN A 32 -9.61 -22.12 2.99
N GLU A 33 -10.16 -22.55 1.86
CA GLU A 33 -9.43 -22.62 0.58
C GLU A 33 -8.85 -21.25 0.19
N LEU A 34 -9.65 -20.18 0.30
CA LEU A 34 -9.18 -18.83 0.03
C LEU A 34 -8.04 -18.42 0.98
N TRP A 35 -8.23 -18.62 2.28
CA TRP A 35 -7.30 -18.15 3.30
C TRP A 35 -6.00 -18.96 3.37
N MET A 36 -5.97 -20.18 2.82
CA MET A 36 -4.73 -20.94 2.63
C MET A 36 -3.70 -20.21 1.75
N HIS A 37 -4.13 -19.24 0.95
CA HIS A 37 -3.26 -18.44 0.10
C HIS A 37 -2.73 -17.14 0.74
N LEU A 38 -3.24 -16.79 1.93
CA LEU A 38 -2.93 -15.55 2.64
C LEU A 38 -1.90 -15.80 3.76
N SER A 39 -0.93 -14.88 3.92
CA SER A 39 0.08 -14.96 4.98
C SER A 39 -0.49 -14.55 6.34
N ASP A 40 0.17 -14.93 7.44
CA ASP A 40 -0.20 -14.43 8.78
C ASP A 40 -0.09 -12.91 8.90
N ASP A 41 0.87 -12.30 8.22
CA ASP A 41 1.03 -10.85 8.22
C ASP A 41 -0.20 -10.13 7.65
N TYR A 42 -0.90 -10.74 6.69
CA TYR A 42 -2.17 -10.21 6.21
C TYR A 42 -3.19 -10.13 7.35
N PHE A 43 -3.34 -11.17 8.17
CA PHE A 43 -4.30 -11.19 9.28
C PHE A 43 -3.85 -10.35 10.48
N ILE A 44 -2.55 -10.13 10.65
CA ILE A 44 -2.01 -9.24 11.71
C ILE A 44 -2.26 -7.77 11.37
N ASN A 45 -2.14 -7.40 10.09
CA ASN A 45 -2.18 -6.00 9.66
C ASN A 45 -3.58 -5.52 9.24
N HIS A 46 -4.58 -6.40 9.21
CA HIS A 46 -5.96 -6.04 8.87
C HIS A 46 -6.91 -6.31 10.03
N THR A 47 -7.96 -5.51 10.09
CA THR A 47 -9.08 -5.70 11.00
C THR A 47 -9.98 -6.84 10.50
N PRO A 48 -10.76 -7.47 11.39
CA PRO A 48 -11.76 -8.46 10.99
C PRO A 48 -12.76 -7.95 9.93
N ASP A 49 -13.08 -6.66 9.96
CA ASP A 49 -13.99 -6.01 9.00
C ASP A 49 -13.36 -5.91 7.60
N GLU A 50 -12.12 -5.42 7.50
CA GLU A 50 -11.35 -5.40 6.24
C GLU A 50 -11.22 -6.82 5.66
N ILE A 51 -10.84 -7.81 6.49
CA ILE A 51 -10.66 -9.20 6.04
C ILE A 51 -11.97 -9.79 5.53
N SER A 52 -13.09 -9.50 6.20
CA SER A 52 -14.41 -9.95 5.76
C SER A 52 -14.76 -9.33 4.41
N TRP A 53 -14.57 -8.02 4.26
CA TRP A 53 -14.83 -7.31 3.01
C TRP A 53 -13.97 -7.83 1.85
N HIS A 54 -12.66 -7.96 2.07
CA HIS A 54 -11.72 -8.50 1.08
C HIS A 54 -12.10 -9.94 0.69
N SER A 55 -12.47 -10.78 1.65
CA SER A 55 -12.84 -12.17 1.38
C SER A 55 -14.07 -12.26 0.47
N LEU A 56 -15.09 -11.41 0.68
CA LEU A 56 -16.27 -11.36 -0.19
C LEU A 56 -15.90 -10.99 -1.63
N ILE A 57 -15.01 -10.01 -1.82
CA ILE A 57 -14.52 -9.63 -3.15
C ILE A 57 -13.74 -10.77 -3.81
N LEU A 58 -12.89 -11.44 -3.04
CA LEU A 58 -12.05 -12.53 -3.55
C LEU A 58 -12.87 -13.77 -3.91
N LEU A 59 -13.95 -14.06 -3.18
CA LEU A 59 -14.87 -15.18 -3.42
C LEU A 59 -15.78 -14.97 -4.64
N ASP A 60 -15.96 -13.74 -5.13
CA ASP A 60 -16.71 -13.46 -6.36
C ASP A 60 -15.98 -14.07 -7.57
N LYS A 61 -16.46 -15.21 -8.08
CA LYS A 61 -15.85 -15.94 -9.20
C LYS A 61 -16.13 -15.30 -10.55
N ASP A 62 -17.13 -14.41 -10.65
CA ASP A 62 -17.53 -13.76 -11.89
C ASP A 62 -16.72 -12.47 -12.16
N ALA A 63 -16.09 -11.91 -11.12
CA ALA A 63 -15.25 -10.73 -11.24
C ALA A 63 -13.93 -11.00 -11.98
N THR A 64 -13.67 -10.21 -13.03
CA THR A 64 -12.41 -10.24 -13.79
C THR A 64 -11.26 -9.55 -13.05
N LEU A 65 -10.03 -9.97 -13.34
CA LEU A 65 -8.82 -9.31 -12.82
C LEU A 65 -8.48 -8.04 -13.62
N PRO A 66 -7.93 -7.00 -12.97
CA PRO A 66 -7.75 -6.85 -11.51
C PRO A 66 -9.08 -6.61 -10.78
N LYS A 67 -9.24 -7.16 -9.57
CA LYS A 67 -10.40 -6.85 -8.72
C LYS A 67 -10.10 -5.58 -7.94
N ILE A 68 -10.89 -4.54 -8.16
CA ILE A 68 -10.70 -3.23 -7.53
C ILE A 68 -12.04 -2.73 -7.01
N ASN A 69 -12.09 -2.48 -5.71
CA ASN A 69 -13.28 -2.02 -5.01
C ASN A 69 -12.90 -0.90 -4.05
N ALA A 70 -13.80 0.05 -3.87
CA ALA A 70 -13.67 1.10 -2.87
C ALA A 70 -14.92 1.13 -1.99
N ARG A 71 -14.76 1.54 -0.73
CA ARG A 71 -15.86 1.72 0.23
C ARG A 71 -15.56 2.85 1.21
N ILE A 72 -16.61 3.33 1.87
CA ILE A 72 -16.49 4.03 3.13
C ILE A 72 -16.72 3.03 4.26
N ASN A 73 -15.76 2.90 5.17
CA ASN A 73 -15.88 2.00 6.31
C ASN A 73 -16.76 2.60 7.43
N GLN A 74 -16.95 1.85 8.52
CA GLN A 74 -17.78 2.30 9.66
C GLN A 74 -17.20 3.51 10.42
N ARG A 75 -15.95 3.89 10.15
CA ARG A 75 -15.26 5.06 10.73
C ARG A 75 -15.22 6.24 9.77
N GLU A 76 -16.00 6.19 8.70
CA GLU A 76 -16.03 7.21 7.64
C GLU A 76 -14.69 7.37 6.91
N GLU A 77 -13.86 6.33 6.88
CA GLU A 77 -12.59 6.32 6.14
C GLU A 77 -12.81 5.69 4.76
N ALA A 78 -12.29 6.32 3.71
CA ALA A 78 -12.28 5.74 2.38
C ALA A 78 -11.18 4.68 2.25
N GLU A 79 -11.60 3.46 1.93
CA GLU A 79 -10.73 2.30 1.73
C GLU A 79 -10.81 1.82 0.29
N ILE A 80 -9.64 1.50 -0.29
CA ILE A 80 -9.51 0.92 -1.62
C ILE A 80 -8.82 -0.42 -1.47
N PHE A 81 -9.44 -1.46 -2.04
CA PHE A 81 -8.90 -2.80 -2.14
C PHE A 81 -8.54 -3.12 -3.59
N ILE A 82 -7.33 -3.66 -3.81
CA ILE A 82 -6.82 -4.06 -5.13
C ILE A 82 -6.23 -5.47 -5.03
N TYR A 83 -6.77 -6.39 -5.81
CA TYR A 83 -6.24 -7.73 -6.03
C TYR A 83 -5.87 -7.95 -7.49
N THR A 84 -4.58 -8.19 -7.76
CA THR A 84 -4.03 -8.27 -9.11
C THR A 84 -2.80 -9.18 -9.15
N PRO A 85 -2.45 -9.78 -10.30
CA PRO A 85 -1.16 -10.45 -10.46
C PRO A 85 0.01 -9.54 -10.06
N LYS A 86 1.07 -10.13 -9.50
CA LYS A 86 2.27 -9.41 -9.07
C LYS A 86 2.91 -8.69 -10.26
N ASN A 87 3.15 -7.38 -10.09
CA ASN A 87 3.95 -6.54 -10.99
C ASN A 87 4.96 -5.75 -10.15
N LYS A 88 6.21 -5.64 -10.64
CA LYS A 88 7.29 -4.89 -9.98
C LYS A 88 6.93 -3.42 -9.73
N GLN A 89 6.11 -2.79 -10.57
CA GLN A 89 5.80 -1.36 -10.48
C GLN A 89 4.39 -1.08 -9.96
N LEU A 90 3.76 -2.07 -9.31
CA LEU A 90 2.36 -1.98 -8.89
C LEU A 90 2.12 -0.82 -7.92
N PHE A 91 2.90 -0.72 -6.85
CA PHE A 91 2.74 0.33 -5.84
C PHE A 91 2.96 1.72 -6.44
N ALA A 92 4.02 1.91 -7.23
CA ALA A 92 4.30 3.18 -7.91
C ALA A 92 3.17 3.59 -8.87
N SER A 93 2.60 2.64 -9.61
CA SER A 93 1.48 2.88 -10.52
C SER A 93 0.20 3.27 -9.79
N ILE A 94 -0.10 2.61 -8.66
CA ILE A 94 -1.26 2.95 -7.83
C ILE A 94 -1.09 4.33 -7.20
N ALA A 95 0.06 4.59 -6.56
CA ALA A 95 0.36 5.86 -5.92
C ALA A 95 0.23 7.03 -6.90
N SER A 96 0.83 6.91 -8.08
CA SER A 96 0.72 7.93 -9.13
C SER A 96 -0.72 8.12 -9.64
N THR A 97 -1.52 7.06 -9.69
CA THR A 97 -2.92 7.16 -10.15
C THR A 97 -3.80 7.87 -9.12
N LEU A 98 -3.63 7.54 -7.84
CA LEU A 98 -4.36 8.18 -6.75
C LEU A 98 -3.99 9.67 -6.65
N GLU A 99 -2.70 9.98 -6.81
CA GLU A 99 -2.24 11.36 -6.86
C GLU A 99 -2.81 12.14 -8.05
N GLN A 100 -2.89 11.55 -9.25
CA GLN A 100 -3.53 12.18 -10.42
C GLN A 100 -5.02 12.46 -10.21
N LEU A 101 -5.67 11.72 -9.32
CA LEU A 101 -7.05 11.96 -8.91
C LEU A 101 -7.16 13.03 -7.81
N GLY A 102 -6.04 13.55 -7.30
CA GLY A 102 -6.01 14.53 -6.19
C GLY A 102 -6.14 13.89 -4.81
N LEU A 103 -5.87 12.60 -4.67
CA LEU A 103 -5.98 11.89 -3.40
C LEU A 103 -4.64 11.74 -2.70
N ASN A 104 -4.68 11.92 -1.39
CA ASN A 104 -3.60 11.59 -0.49
C ASN A 104 -3.76 10.15 0.02
N ILE A 105 -2.69 9.37 0.02
CA ILE A 105 -2.66 8.08 0.72
C ILE A 105 -2.33 8.37 2.18
N ALA A 106 -3.08 7.80 3.12
CA ALA A 106 -2.82 7.91 4.56
C ALA A 106 -2.19 6.61 5.12
N ASP A 107 -2.65 5.46 4.63
CA ASP A 107 -2.18 4.14 5.03
C ASP A 107 -2.20 3.22 3.81
N ALA A 108 -1.15 2.40 3.63
CA ALA A 108 -1.09 1.43 2.55
C ALA A 108 -0.50 0.11 3.03
N LYS A 109 -1.26 -0.98 2.90
CA LYS A 109 -0.88 -2.33 3.28
C LYS A 109 -0.68 -3.16 2.01
N ILE A 110 0.51 -3.72 1.82
CA ILE A 110 0.89 -4.47 0.63
C ILE A 110 1.23 -5.89 1.06
N ASN A 111 0.46 -6.85 0.56
CA ASN A 111 0.63 -8.26 0.90
C ASN A 111 0.79 -9.07 -0.38
N MET A 112 1.75 -9.99 -0.39
CA MET A 112 1.85 -10.98 -1.46
C MET A 112 1.22 -12.28 -0.98
N THR A 113 0.40 -12.87 -1.82
CA THR A 113 -0.13 -14.21 -1.62
C THR A 113 0.88 -15.25 -2.10
N ASN A 114 0.75 -16.49 -1.64
CA ASN A 114 1.63 -17.58 -2.08
C ASN A 114 1.40 -18.00 -3.55
N ASN A 115 0.33 -17.52 -4.21
CA ASN A 115 0.01 -17.76 -5.61
C ASN A 115 0.42 -16.59 -6.54
N HIS A 116 1.38 -15.75 -6.13
CA HIS A 116 1.95 -14.64 -6.91
C HIS A 116 0.96 -13.50 -7.25
N PHE A 117 -0.05 -13.29 -6.40
CA PHE A 117 -0.91 -12.12 -6.46
C PHE A 117 -0.51 -11.11 -5.39
N ALA A 118 -0.84 -9.85 -5.64
CA ALA A 118 -0.72 -8.77 -4.69
C ALA A 118 -2.10 -8.38 -4.17
N ILE A 119 -2.24 -8.31 -2.86
CA ILE A 119 -3.36 -7.72 -2.14
C ILE A 119 -2.88 -6.38 -1.58
N ASN A 120 -3.47 -5.30 -2.08
CA ASN A 120 -3.15 -3.95 -1.64
C ASN A 120 -4.39 -3.32 -1.05
N SER A 121 -4.27 -2.77 0.15
CA SER A 121 -5.32 -2.02 0.82
C SER A 121 -4.80 -0.61 1.09
N PHE A 122 -5.56 0.41 0.68
CA PHE A 122 -5.21 1.81 0.88
C PHE A 122 -6.30 2.53 1.65
N LYS A 123 -5.91 3.40 2.56
CA LYS A 123 -6.77 4.47 3.08
C LYS A 123 -6.40 5.75 2.37
N VAL A 124 -7.41 6.42 1.80
CA VAL A 124 -7.22 7.64 1.01
C VAL A 124 -8.04 8.78 1.55
N LEU A 125 -7.55 9.99 1.35
CA LEU A 125 -8.19 11.24 1.74
C LEU A 125 -8.16 12.20 0.54
N GLU A 126 -9.11 13.12 0.49
CA GLU A 126 -9.05 14.30 -0.37
C GLU A 126 -7.96 15.27 0.13
N GLU A 127 -7.64 16.30 -0.66
CA GLU A 127 -6.63 17.31 -0.32
C GLU A 127 -6.94 18.05 0.99
N ASP A 128 -8.22 18.23 1.31
CA ASP A 128 -8.67 18.86 2.56
C ASP A 128 -8.68 17.91 3.78
N GLY A 129 -8.28 16.65 3.58
CA GLY A 129 -8.24 15.61 4.60
C GLY A 129 -9.58 14.91 4.87
N SER A 130 -10.64 15.25 4.12
CA SER A 130 -11.91 14.53 4.16
C SER A 130 -11.83 13.20 3.40
N SER A 131 -12.79 12.30 3.64
CA SER A 131 -12.91 11.06 2.86
C SER A 131 -13.71 11.30 1.58
N PRO A 132 -13.30 10.77 0.41
CA PRO A 132 -14.03 10.84 -0.86
C PRO A 132 -15.35 10.04 -0.84
N SER A 133 -16.32 10.45 -0.02
CA SER A 133 -17.48 9.65 0.38
C SER A 133 -18.59 9.56 -0.66
N GLU A 134 -18.57 10.41 -1.68
CA GLU A 134 -19.56 10.44 -2.73
C GLU A 134 -19.44 9.22 -3.64
N GLN A 135 -20.59 8.61 -3.99
CA GLN A 135 -20.62 7.41 -4.81
C GLN A 135 -19.93 7.60 -6.17
N TYR A 136 -20.18 8.73 -6.84
CA TYR A 136 -19.55 9.02 -8.14
C TYR A 136 -18.03 9.13 -8.02
N ARG A 137 -17.53 9.61 -6.87
CA ARG A 137 -16.11 9.79 -6.60
C ARG A 137 -15.44 8.43 -6.41
N MET A 138 -16.08 7.54 -5.65
CA MET A 138 -15.62 6.15 -5.50
C MET A 138 -15.60 5.40 -6.84
N GLU A 139 -16.64 5.57 -7.67
CA GLU A 139 -16.70 4.98 -9.02
C GLU A 139 -15.53 5.50 -9.89
N GLU A 140 -15.32 6.82 -9.95
CA GLU A 140 -14.20 7.45 -10.68
C GLU A 140 -12.85 6.87 -10.26
N ILE A 141 -12.60 6.74 -8.96
CA ILE A 141 -11.37 6.18 -8.41
C ILE A 141 -11.18 4.75 -8.90
N THR A 142 -12.19 3.90 -8.75
CA THR A 142 -12.10 2.49 -9.14
C THR A 142 -11.93 2.33 -10.65
N ASP A 143 -12.62 3.12 -11.48
CA ASP A 143 -12.54 3.03 -12.93
C ASP A 143 -11.19 3.50 -13.47
N LYS A 144 -10.62 4.57 -12.87
CA LYS A 144 -9.28 5.04 -13.22
C LYS A 144 -8.22 4.00 -12.88
N LEU A 145 -8.30 3.40 -11.69
CA LEU A 145 -7.39 2.32 -11.27
C LEU A 145 -7.53 1.08 -12.15
N LYS A 146 -8.76 0.66 -12.48
CA LYS A 146 -9.01 -0.47 -13.40
C LYS A 146 -8.40 -0.21 -14.76
N SER A 147 -8.64 0.97 -15.33
CA SER A 147 -8.09 1.36 -16.63
C SER A 147 -6.56 1.36 -16.64
N ARG A 148 -5.94 1.76 -15.53
CA ARG A 148 -4.48 1.80 -15.38
C ARG A 148 -3.87 0.42 -15.18
N LEU A 149 -4.55 -0.45 -14.44
CA LEU A 149 -4.08 -1.79 -14.08
C LEU A 149 -4.67 -2.89 -14.96
N ASP A 150 -5.39 -2.55 -16.03
CA ASP A 150 -6.03 -3.50 -16.95
C ASP A 150 -4.98 -4.30 -17.70
N LEU A 151 -4.83 -5.59 -17.34
CA LEU A 151 -3.88 -6.62 -17.82
C LEU A 151 -3.67 -6.71 -19.34
N ASN A 152 -4.57 -6.15 -20.16
CA ASN A 152 -4.49 -6.16 -21.62
C ASN A 152 -3.88 -4.90 -22.24
N ASN A 153 -3.56 -3.87 -21.46
CA ASN A 153 -3.07 -2.59 -21.97
C ASN A 153 -1.54 -2.56 -22.09
N GLU A 154 -0.97 -2.44 -23.30
CA GLU A 154 0.49 -2.44 -23.52
C GLU A 154 1.28 -1.37 -22.73
N ASN A 155 0.58 -0.34 -22.20
CA ASN A 155 1.15 0.69 -21.33
C ASN A 155 1.17 0.34 -19.83
N HIS A 156 1.02 -0.95 -19.49
CA HIS A 156 0.84 -1.57 -18.17
C HIS A 156 1.65 -1.07 -16.97
N ALA A 157 2.73 -0.36 -17.23
CA ALA A 157 3.69 0.02 -16.21
C ALA A 157 4.38 1.35 -16.53
N GLN A 158 4.00 2.07 -17.58
CA GLN A 158 4.68 3.32 -17.89
C GLN A 158 4.17 4.42 -16.97
N ILE A 159 4.82 4.61 -15.81
CA ILE A 159 4.71 5.83 -15.01
C ILE A 159 5.04 6.99 -15.97
N SER A 160 4.10 7.91 -16.15
CA SER A 160 4.38 9.13 -16.89
C SER A 160 5.40 9.91 -16.06
N ASN A 161 6.66 9.88 -16.48
CA ASN A 161 7.73 10.70 -15.92
C ASN A 161 7.49 12.17 -16.28
N THR A 162 6.39 12.77 -15.81
CA THR A 162 6.32 14.21 -15.70
C THR A 162 7.20 14.57 -14.52
N LYS A 163 8.50 14.79 -14.79
CA LYS A 163 9.35 15.53 -13.86
C LYS A 163 8.67 16.89 -13.64
N HIS A 164 7.85 16.98 -12.60
CA HIS A 164 7.31 18.25 -12.17
C HIS A 164 8.48 19.05 -11.62
N LEU A 165 9.06 19.91 -12.47
CA LEU A 165 10.03 20.88 -12.00
C LEU A 165 9.36 21.70 -10.90
N PRO A 166 9.98 21.82 -9.72
CA PRO A 166 9.40 22.63 -8.66
C PRO A 166 9.17 24.04 -9.17
N SER A 167 7.97 24.56 -8.94
CA SER A 167 7.63 25.93 -9.33
C SER A 167 8.57 26.91 -8.61
N ARG A 168 8.79 28.10 -9.17
CA ARG A 168 9.65 29.12 -8.53
C ARG A 168 9.20 29.49 -7.10
N ALA A 169 7.92 29.28 -6.77
CA ALA A 169 7.39 29.47 -5.42
C ALA A 169 7.85 28.39 -4.42
N GLN A 170 8.01 27.14 -4.87
CA GLN A 170 8.49 26.02 -4.05
C GLN A 170 9.98 26.09 -3.72
N LYS A 171 10.75 26.99 -4.35
CA LYS A 171 12.18 27.18 -4.01
C LYS A 171 12.40 27.85 -2.65
N ASN A 172 11.41 28.54 -2.11
CA ASN A 172 11.55 29.29 -0.86
C ASN A 172 11.21 28.47 0.41
N PHE A 173 10.74 27.23 0.24
CA PHE A 173 10.32 26.34 1.33
C PHE A 173 10.87 24.92 1.16
N TYR A 174 12.15 24.81 0.78
CA TYR A 174 12.81 23.52 0.66
C TYR A 174 13.22 23.00 2.03
N VAL A 175 12.70 21.82 2.38
CA VAL A 175 13.14 21.05 3.55
C VAL A 175 14.14 20.02 3.06
N ASP A 176 15.32 19.98 3.68
CA ASP A 176 16.32 18.96 3.38
C ASP A 176 15.74 17.57 3.66
N THR A 177 15.84 16.68 2.67
CA THR A 177 15.35 15.31 2.78
C THR A 177 16.13 14.55 3.84
N GLU A 178 15.47 14.16 4.93
CA GLU A 178 16.03 13.31 5.97
C GLU A 178 15.56 11.86 5.77
N ILE A 179 16.50 10.92 5.80
CA ILE A 179 16.23 9.49 5.65
C ILE A 179 16.82 8.76 6.86
N ARG A 180 15.97 8.03 7.57
CA ARG A 180 16.33 7.28 8.78
C ARG A 180 15.92 5.83 8.66
N PHE A 181 16.83 4.94 9.05
CA PHE A 181 16.59 3.51 9.14
C PHE A 181 16.56 3.13 10.61
N ASP A 182 15.47 2.49 11.03
CA ASP A 182 15.31 1.95 12.37
C ASP A 182 15.03 0.44 12.26
N GLN A 183 15.70 -0.34 13.10
CA GLN A 183 15.40 -1.76 13.26
C GLN A 183 14.50 -1.93 14.47
N LEU A 184 13.30 -2.48 14.26
CA LEU A 184 12.45 -2.89 15.36
C LEU A 184 13.03 -4.18 15.94
N VAL A 185 13.52 -4.12 17.19
CA VAL A 185 14.11 -5.27 17.88
C VAL A 185 13.10 -6.44 17.90
N GLY A 186 13.51 -7.56 17.31
CA GLY A 186 12.68 -8.77 17.19
C GLY A 186 11.62 -8.71 16.08
N ASN A 187 11.88 -7.95 15.02
CA ASN A 187 11.08 -7.91 13.79
C ASN A 187 12.00 -8.18 12.60
N ASP A 188 11.55 -9.00 11.65
CA ASP A 188 12.31 -9.34 10.43
C ASP A 188 12.13 -8.27 9.32
N ILE A 189 11.90 -7.01 9.72
CA ILE A 189 11.60 -5.89 8.82
C ILE A 189 12.37 -4.63 9.24
N THR A 190 12.78 -3.84 8.26
CA THR A 190 13.40 -2.53 8.46
C THR A 190 12.34 -1.44 8.38
N VAL A 191 12.37 -0.48 9.31
CA VAL A 191 11.53 0.72 9.23
C VAL A 191 12.35 1.84 8.61
N LEU A 192 11.85 2.40 7.52
CA LEU A 192 12.43 3.53 6.83
C LEU A 192 11.53 4.75 7.02
N THR A 193 12.04 5.78 7.69
CA THR A 193 11.36 7.07 7.83
C THR A 193 11.97 8.08 6.87
N ILE A 194 11.13 8.75 6.07
CA ILE A 194 11.52 9.81 5.14
C ILE A 194 10.79 11.08 5.54
N ILE A 195 11.56 12.15 5.77
CA ILE A 195 11.04 13.50 5.96
C ILE A 195 11.46 14.33 4.76
N ALA A 196 10.50 14.84 4.01
CA ALA A 196 10.76 15.62 2.81
C ALA A 196 9.73 16.74 2.64
N THR A 197 9.99 17.65 1.70
CA THR A 197 8.98 18.62 1.27
C THR A 197 7.85 17.86 0.57
N ASP A 198 6.61 18.03 1.03
CA ASP A 198 5.44 17.44 0.39
C ASP A 198 5.20 18.11 -0.96
N ARG A 199 5.18 17.31 -2.02
CA ARG A 199 5.06 17.79 -3.39
C ARG A 199 4.45 16.72 -4.28
N PRO A 200 3.75 17.12 -5.36
CA PRO A 200 3.29 16.17 -6.36
C PRO A 200 4.45 15.31 -6.90
N GLY A 201 4.21 14.01 -6.99
CA GLY A 201 5.12 12.95 -7.39
C GLY A 201 5.91 12.34 -6.23
N LEU A 202 5.84 12.85 -5.00
CA LEU A 202 6.73 12.43 -3.91
C LEU A 202 6.68 10.91 -3.67
N LEU A 203 5.49 10.38 -3.37
CA LEU A 203 5.33 8.96 -3.06
C LEU A 203 5.64 8.06 -4.26
N ALA A 204 5.32 8.49 -5.48
CA ALA A 204 5.66 7.78 -6.71
C ALA A 204 7.18 7.72 -6.94
N ASN A 205 7.90 8.81 -6.65
CA ASN A 205 9.36 8.86 -6.74
C ASN A 205 10.03 7.96 -5.68
N ILE A 206 9.51 7.95 -4.44
CA ILE A 206 9.95 7.02 -3.38
C ILE A 206 9.73 5.57 -3.84
N ALA A 207 8.53 5.26 -4.35
CA ALA A 207 8.21 3.94 -4.86
C ALA A 207 9.15 3.50 -6.00
N GLN A 208 9.51 4.42 -6.90
CA GLN A 208 10.43 4.13 -8.00
C GLN A 208 11.84 3.81 -7.49
N ALA A 209 12.32 4.50 -6.45
CA ALA A 209 13.58 4.17 -5.80
C ALA A 209 13.55 2.76 -5.19
N PHE A 210 12.44 2.36 -4.55
CA PHE A 210 12.28 0.99 -4.05
C PHE A 210 12.30 -0.05 -5.16
N VAL A 211 11.68 0.22 -6.31
CA VAL A 211 11.74 -0.68 -7.47
C VAL A 211 13.18 -0.83 -7.98
N GLU A 212 13.95 0.26 -8.07
CA GLU A 212 15.35 0.24 -8.52
C GLU A 212 16.27 -0.54 -7.57
N CYS A 213 16.02 -0.47 -6.27
CA CYS A 213 16.78 -1.19 -5.25
C CYS A 213 16.22 -2.58 -4.91
N GLU A 214 15.19 -3.06 -5.63
CA GLU A 214 14.49 -4.33 -5.36
C GLU A 214 13.98 -4.46 -3.91
N ILE A 215 13.51 -3.35 -3.33
CA ILE A 215 12.95 -3.26 -1.99
C ILE A 215 11.48 -3.65 -2.02
N LEU A 216 11.08 -4.52 -1.10
CA LEU A 216 9.69 -4.91 -0.90
C LEU A 216 9.07 -4.05 0.20
N ILE A 217 7.92 -3.46 -0.10
CA ILE A 217 7.10 -2.71 0.88
C ILE A 217 6.05 -3.67 1.42
N HIS A 218 5.89 -3.71 2.74
CA HIS A 218 4.83 -4.47 3.42
C HIS A 218 3.73 -3.55 3.95
N HIS A 219 4.14 -2.40 4.47
CA HIS A 219 3.23 -1.38 5.02
C HIS A 219 3.84 -0.01 4.83
N ALA A 220 3.01 1.00 4.60
CA ALA A 220 3.40 2.39 4.55
C ALA A 220 2.37 3.24 5.31
N LYS A 221 2.86 4.14 6.14
CA LYS A 221 2.08 5.20 6.77
C LYS A 221 2.58 6.52 6.23
N ILE A 222 1.67 7.29 5.67
CA ILE A 222 1.97 8.53 4.97
C ILE A 222 1.26 9.63 5.74
N ALA A 223 2.00 10.67 6.10
CA ALA A 223 1.47 11.76 6.91
C ALA A 223 2.00 13.09 6.40
N THR A 224 1.09 14.03 6.15
CA THR A 224 1.44 15.40 5.79
C THR A 224 1.28 16.32 7.00
N ALA A 225 2.31 17.09 7.31
CA ALA A 225 2.34 18.09 8.38
C ALA A 225 2.78 19.45 7.80
N GLY A 226 1.80 20.27 7.42
CA GLY A 226 2.06 21.52 6.70
C GLY A 226 2.64 21.21 5.32
N GLU A 227 3.86 21.68 5.05
CA GLU A 227 4.57 21.43 3.78
C GLU A 227 5.53 20.25 3.84
N LYS A 228 5.48 19.45 4.93
CA LYS A 228 6.36 18.30 5.13
C LYS A 228 5.59 17.00 5.03
N ALA A 229 6.12 16.05 4.27
CA ALA A 229 5.74 14.64 4.37
C ALA A 229 6.60 13.96 5.44
N LEU A 230 5.96 13.12 6.25
CA LEU A 230 6.55 12.23 7.25
C LEU A 230 6.09 10.82 6.93
N ASP A 231 6.83 10.17 6.05
CA ASP A 231 6.45 8.87 5.52
C ASP A 231 7.25 7.76 6.21
N SER A 232 6.57 6.72 6.66
CA SER A 232 7.16 5.56 7.30
C SER A 232 6.86 4.31 6.48
N PHE A 233 7.89 3.62 6.03
CA PHE A 233 7.79 2.40 5.23
C PHE A 233 8.37 1.21 6.00
N TYR A 234 7.63 0.11 6.01
CA TYR A 234 8.06 -1.17 6.58
C TYR A 234 8.52 -2.06 5.42
N ILE A 235 9.83 -2.26 5.32
CA ILE A 235 10.48 -2.79 4.13
C ILE A 235 11.39 -3.99 4.42
N THR A 236 11.60 -4.81 3.39
CA THR A 236 12.62 -5.86 3.36
C THR A 236 13.38 -5.81 2.03
N ASP A 237 14.50 -6.53 1.95
CA ASP A 237 15.10 -6.86 0.67
C ASP A 237 14.19 -7.81 -0.15
N LYS A 238 14.59 -8.10 -1.38
CA LYS A 238 13.90 -9.06 -2.27
C LYS A 238 13.81 -10.50 -1.76
N ASN A 239 14.65 -10.85 -0.78
CA ASN A 239 14.70 -12.16 -0.16
C ASN A 239 13.91 -12.20 1.16
N HIS A 240 13.12 -11.15 1.46
CA HIS A 240 12.34 -11.01 2.68
C HIS A 240 13.17 -10.87 3.96
N ASN A 241 14.44 -10.45 3.85
CA ASN A 241 15.27 -10.15 5.00
C ASN A 241 15.21 -8.66 5.35
N PRO A 242 15.36 -8.30 6.64
CA PRO A 242 15.61 -6.92 7.00
C PRO A 242 16.89 -6.43 6.33
N LEU A 243 16.94 -5.14 5.99
CA LEU A 243 18.18 -4.49 5.56
C LEU A 243 19.07 -4.39 6.80
N LEU A 244 20.09 -5.24 6.88
CA LEU A 244 21.00 -5.30 8.03
C LEU A 244 22.38 -4.72 7.71
N ASP A 245 22.77 -4.67 6.44
CA ASP A 245 24.08 -4.18 6.03
C ASP A 245 24.03 -2.69 5.64
N ASP A 246 25.02 -1.94 6.13
CA ASP A 246 25.16 -0.50 5.87
C ASP A 246 25.26 -0.19 4.37
N SER A 247 25.79 -1.12 3.56
CA SER A 247 25.94 -0.93 2.11
C SER A 247 24.58 -0.87 1.40
N SER A 248 23.66 -1.77 1.74
CA SER A 248 22.30 -1.78 1.17
C SER A 248 21.50 -0.55 1.61
N MET A 249 21.63 -0.16 2.89
CA MET A 249 21.00 1.07 3.40
C MET A 249 21.53 2.32 2.68
N GLU A 250 22.85 2.42 2.51
CA GLU A 250 23.47 3.56 1.82
C GLU A 250 23.08 3.60 0.33
N THR A 251 23.05 2.44 -0.34
CA THR A 251 22.60 2.34 -1.74
C THR A 251 21.16 2.83 -1.90
N LEU A 252 20.26 2.37 -1.02
CA LEU A 252 18.87 2.82 -1.03
C LEU A 252 18.76 4.31 -0.71
N LYS A 253 19.50 4.81 0.28
CA LYS A 253 19.54 6.23 0.64
C LYS A 253 19.98 7.11 -0.52
N LEU A 254 21.08 6.77 -1.20
CA LEU A 254 21.57 7.51 -2.36
C LEU A 254 20.57 7.49 -3.51
N THR A 255 19.91 6.35 -3.74
CA THR A 255 18.89 6.22 -4.78
C THR A 255 17.65 7.06 -4.45
N LEU A 256 17.17 7.04 -3.20
CA LEU A 256 16.10 7.92 -2.73
C LEU A 256 16.46 9.39 -2.92
N LEU A 257 17.64 9.82 -2.49
CA LEU A 257 18.09 11.22 -2.66
C LEU A 257 18.15 11.64 -4.14
N LYS A 258 18.49 10.72 -5.05
CA LYS A 258 18.49 10.97 -6.50
C LYS A 258 17.06 11.15 -7.07
N HIS A 259 16.07 10.46 -6.52
CA HIS A 259 14.66 10.59 -6.93
C HIS A 259 13.95 11.77 -6.24
N LEU A 260 14.45 12.20 -5.09
CA LEU A 260 13.85 13.25 -4.25
C LEU A 260 14.45 14.64 -4.45
N ASN A 261 15.67 14.77 -4.99
CA ASN A 261 16.32 16.04 -5.29
C ASN A 261 16.38 16.31 -6.80
#